data_AF-A0A1F3QUV4-F1
#
_entry.id   AF-A0A1F3QUV4-F1
#
_cell.length_a   1.000
_cell.length_b   1.000
_cell.length_c   1.000
_cell.angle_alpha   90.00
_cell.angle_beta   90.00
_cell.angle_gamma   90.00
#
_symmetry.space_group_name_H-M   'P 1'
#
loop_
_entity.id
_entity.type
_entity.pdbx_description
1 polymer ?
#
loop_
_entity_poly.entity_id
_entity_poly.type
_entity_poly.pdbx_seq_one_letter_code
_entity_poly.pdbx_strand_id
1 'polypeptide(L)'
;MIRKDYIPRYFDELAKVLAAVLQLKNDLKPAEAKKQLNDFSTNYLGVDSTTILTIPSLLLIPTLVEKYHFTIIHFKLLEDVLYHNYLLNPTNQKIKKSTLELLNYLAHTDNNYSVERINRMEELTT
;
A
#
# COMPACT_ATOMS: atom_id res chain seq x y z
N MET A 1 16.75 -12.46 -18.47
CA MET A 1 17.33 -11.12 -18.24
C MET A 1 16.17 -10.16 -18.05
N ILE A 2 15.84 -9.82 -16.81
CA ILE A 2 14.67 -8.99 -16.46
C ILE A 2 15.13 -8.10 -15.29
N ARG A 3 14.55 -6.90 -15.09
CA ARG A 3 14.33 -6.25 -13.77
C ARG A 3 15.00 -4.91 -13.43
N LYS A 4 15.31 -3.99 -14.36
CA LYS A 4 15.62 -2.59 -13.96
C LYS A 4 14.61 -1.54 -14.45
N ASP A 5 14.09 -1.65 -15.67
CA ASP A 5 13.21 -0.61 -16.24
C ASP A 5 11.75 -0.66 -15.73
N TYR A 6 11.35 -1.71 -15.02
CA TYR A 6 9.97 -1.87 -14.54
C TYR A 6 9.69 -1.18 -13.21
N ILE A 7 10.69 -1.00 -12.35
CA ILE A 7 10.48 -0.47 -10.99
C ILE A 7 10.01 0.99 -11.03
N PRO A 8 10.68 1.91 -11.76
CA PRO A 8 10.20 3.29 -11.87
C PRO A 8 8.78 3.36 -12.44
N ARG A 9 8.48 2.52 -13.44
CA ARG A 9 7.16 2.44 -14.06
C ARG A 9 6.06 2.08 -13.06
N TYR A 10 6.32 1.21 -12.09
CA TYR A 10 5.30 0.87 -11.07
C TYR A 10 4.99 2.04 -10.16
N PHE A 11 6.00 2.85 -9.80
CA PHE A 11 5.78 4.06 -9.02
C PHE A 11 5.09 5.15 -9.84
N ASP A 12 5.43 5.30 -11.13
CA ASP A 12 4.75 6.24 -12.02
C ASP A 12 3.26 5.89 -12.19
N GLU A 13 2.97 4.61 -12.38
CA GLU A 13 1.58 4.13 -12.50
C GLU A 13 0.84 4.28 -11.16
N LEU A 14 1.50 4.02 -10.03
CA LEU A 14 0.92 4.29 -8.72
C LEU A 14 0.61 5.78 -8.55
N ALA A 15 1.53 6.68 -8.90
CA ALA A 15 1.30 8.12 -8.78
C ALA A 15 0.08 8.60 -9.59
N LYS A 16 -0.13 8.07 -10.80
CA LYS A 16 -1.33 8.34 -11.61
C LYS A 16 -2.60 7.83 -10.92
N VAL A 17 -2.56 6.61 -10.39
CA VAL A 17 -3.69 6.03 -9.64
C VAL A 17 -4.00 6.85 -8.41
N LEU A 18 -3.00 7.27 -7.63
CA LEU A 18 -3.18 8.07 -6.43
C LEU A 18 -3.77 9.45 -6.74
N ALA A 19 -3.31 10.11 -7.81
CA ALA A 19 -3.90 11.37 -8.27
C ALA A 19 -5.40 11.19 -8.63
N ALA A 20 -5.74 10.12 -9.35
CA ALA A 20 -7.13 9.81 -9.66
C ALA A 20 -7.96 9.48 -8.41
N VAL A 21 -7.39 8.74 -7.46
CA VAL A 21 -8.03 8.41 -6.17
C VAL A 21 -8.34 9.67 -5.36
N LEU A 22 -7.42 10.64 -5.33
CA LEU A 22 -7.63 11.92 -4.67
C LEU A 22 -8.76 12.72 -5.33
N GLN A 23 -8.79 12.77 -6.67
CA GLN A 23 -9.87 13.42 -7.39
C GLN A 23 -11.23 12.76 -7.10
N LEU A 24 -11.29 11.43 -7.17
CA LEU A 24 -12.51 10.67 -6.88
C LEU A 24 -12.98 10.83 -5.42
N LYS A 25 -12.05 10.97 -4.47
CA LYS A 25 -12.38 11.31 -3.08
C LYS A 25 -13.07 12.67 -3.00
N ASN A 26 -12.52 13.69 -3.67
CA ASN A 26 -13.10 15.03 -3.72
C ASN A 26 -14.46 15.05 -4.41
N ASP A 27 -14.65 14.22 -5.43
CA ASP A 27 -15.92 14.04 -6.14
C ASP A 27 -16.94 13.17 -5.38
N LEU A 28 -16.64 12.80 -4.13
CA LEU A 28 -17.50 11.94 -3.28
C LEU A 28 -17.80 10.56 -3.88
N LYS A 29 -16.82 9.98 -4.60
CA LYS A 29 -16.87 8.65 -5.23
C LYS A 29 -15.90 7.64 -4.59
N PRO A 30 -16.02 7.36 -3.28
CA PRO A 30 -15.04 6.52 -2.57
C PRO A 30 -15.03 5.06 -3.04
N ALA A 31 -16.14 4.55 -3.58
CA ALA A 31 -16.21 3.19 -4.12
C ALA A 31 -15.35 3.03 -5.39
N GLU A 32 -15.39 4.02 -6.28
CA GLU A 32 -14.55 4.06 -7.49
C GLU A 32 -13.08 4.24 -7.12
N ALA A 33 -12.79 5.13 -6.17
CA ALA A 33 -11.43 5.32 -5.64
C ALA A 33 -10.85 4.02 -5.06
N LYS A 34 -11.64 3.30 -4.25
CA LYS A 34 -11.25 2.00 -3.70
C LYS A 34 -11.01 0.96 -4.78
N LYS A 35 -11.84 0.97 -5.84
CA LYS A 35 -11.66 0.06 -6.98
C LYS A 35 -10.32 0.32 -7.68
N GLN A 36 -9.97 1.58 -7.94
CA GLN A 36 -8.68 1.95 -8.57
C GLN A 36 -7.47 1.44 -7.76
N LEU A 37 -7.49 1.60 -6.43
CA LEU A 37 -6.46 1.06 -5.55
C LEU A 37 -6.37 -0.47 -5.61
N ASN A 38 -7.52 -1.14 -5.64
CA ASN A 38 -7.57 -2.59 -5.72
C ASN A 38 -7.08 -3.13 -7.06
N ASP A 39 -7.49 -2.49 -8.17
CA ASP A 39 -7.06 -2.81 -9.53
C ASP A 39 -5.53 -2.65 -9.65
N PHE A 40 -4.95 -1.60 -9.05
CA PHE A 40 -3.50 -1.45 -8.97
C PHE A 40 -2.84 -2.63 -8.22
N SER A 41 -3.33 -2.98 -7.02
CA SER A 41 -2.77 -4.11 -6.26
C SER A 41 -2.80 -5.41 -7.07
N THR A 42 -3.93 -5.73 -7.72
CA THR A 42 -4.02 -6.93 -8.54
C THR A 42 -3.04 -6.91 -9.72
N ASN A 43 -2.97 -5.80 -10.46
CA ASN A 43 -2.19 -5.71 -11.69
C ASN A 43 -0.68 -5.66 -11.44
N TYR A 44 -0.24 -5.03 -10.35
CA TYR A 44 1.19 -4.75 -10.10
C TYR A 44 1.77 -5.55 -8.93
N LEU A 45 0.93 -6.01 -7.99
CA LEU A 45 1.36 -6.80 -6.84
C LEU A 45 0.89 -8.26 -6.93
N GLY A 46 0.05 -8.61 -7.92
CA GLY A 46 -0.45 -9.97 -8.13
C GLY A 46 -1.45 -10.45 -7.08
N VAL A 47 -1.90 -9.58 -6.18
CA VAL A 47 -2.88 -9.87 -5.14
C VAL A 47 -3.69 -8.62 -4.84
N ASP A 48 -5.01 -8.78 -4.71
CA ASP A 48 -5.90 -7.65 -4.44
C ASP A 48 -5.86 -7.23 -2.96
N SER A 49 -6.18 -5.95 -2.70
CA SER A 49 -6.14 -5.38 -1.35
C SER A 49 -7.14 -6.04 -0.39
N THR A 50 -8.27 -6.56 -0.89
CA THR A 50 -9.25 -7.24 -0.02
C THR A 50 -8.70 -8.56 0.49
N THR A 51 -8.05 -9.35 -0.37
CA THR A 51 -7.35 -10.58 0.01
C THR A 51 -6.24 -10.28 1.01
N ILE A 52 -5.40 -9.27 0.76
CA ILE A 52 -4.33 -8.86 1.68
C ILE A 52 -4.90 -8.51 3.05
N LEU A 53 -5.97 -7.73 3.08
CA LEU A 53 -6.61 -7.31 4.32
C LEU A 53 -7.27 -8.48 5.06
N THR A 54 -7.47 -9.68 4.47
CA THR A 54 -7.92 -10.86 5.24
C THR A 54 -6.83 -11.50 6.07
N ILE A 55 -5.55 -11.24 5.77
CA ILE A 55 -4.41 -11.82 6.46
C ILE A 55 -4.32 -11.20 7.87
N PRO A 56 -4.19 -12.02 8.94
CA PRO A 56 -3.93 -11.50 10.27
C PRO A 56 -2.67 -10.64 10.31
N SER A 57 -2.69 -9.49 10.98
CA SER A 57 -1.57 -8.52 10.97
C SER A 57 -0.22 -9.16 11.32
N LEU A 58 -0.17 -10.02 12.34
CA LEU A 58 1.06 -10.73 12.75
C LEU A 58 1.63 -11.67 11.68
N LEU A 59 0.82 -12.09 10.72
CA LEU A 59 1.21 -12.98 9.62
C LEU A 59 1.30 -12.24 8.28
N LEU A 60 1.05 -10.92 8.25
CA LEU A 60 0.97 -10.15 7.02
C LEU A 60 2.29 -10.19 6.24
N ILE A 61 3.37 -9.76 6.87
CA ILE A 61 4.71 -9.76 6.26
C ILE A 61 5.15 -11.15 5.83
N PRO A 62 5.18 -12.19 6.70
CA PRO A 62 5.65 -13.51 6.28
C PRO A 62 4.79 -14.09 5.16
N THR A 63 3.46 -13.91 5.19
CA THR A 63 2.59 -14.38 4.09
C THR A 63 2.91 -13.68 2.77
N LEU A 64 3.13 -12.36 2.78
CA LEU A 64 3.47 -11.59 1.58
C LEU A 64 4.82 -12.01 0.99
N VAL A 65 5.81 -12.32 1.84
CA VAL A 65 7.13 -12.82 1.40
C VAL A 65 7.02 -14.25 0.85
N GLU A 66 6.44 -15.18 1.61
CA GLU A 66 6.49 -16.61 1.31
C GLU A 66 5.55 -16.98 0.15
N LYS A 67 4.32 -16.47 0.18
CA LYS A 67 3.28 -16.84 -0.78
C LYS A 67 3.27 -15.97 -2.03
N TYR A 68 3.52 -14.67 -1.86
CA TYR A 68 3.41 -13.68 -2.95
C TYR A 68 4.78 -13.16 -3.43
N HIS A 69 5.88 -13.67 -2.85
CA HIS A 69 7.25 -13.33 -3.23
C HIS A 69 7.53 -11.82 -3.20
N PHE A 70 6.91 -11.11 -2.25
CA PHE A 70 7.13 -9.68 -2.09
C PHE A 70 8.59 -9.38 -1.77
N THR A 71 9.03 -8.26 -2.31
CA THR A 71 10.34 -7.65 -2.04
C THR A 71 10.10 -6.26 -1.45
N ILE A 72 11.14 -5.60 -0.98
CA ILE A 72 11.06 -4.24 -0.42
C ILE A 72 10.26 -3.28 -1.32
N ILE A 73 10.43 -3.37 -2.65
CA ILE A 73 9.70 -2.52 -3.61
C ILE A 73 8.18 -2.78 -3.56
N HIS A 74 7.77 -4.04 -3.52
CA HIS A 74 6.36 -4.40 -3.41
C HIS A 74 5.76 -3.88 -2.10
N PHE A 75 6.52 -3.93 -0.99
CA PHE A 75 6.08 -3.37 0.28
C PHE A 75 5.93 -1.85 0.25
N LYS A 76 6.85 -1.12 -0.41
CA LYS A 76 6.72 0.34 -0.60
C LYS A 76 5.44 0.70 -1.37
N LEU A 77 5.18 0.00 -2.46
CA LEU A 77 3.96 0.21 -3.26
C LEU A 77 2.70 -0.14 -2.47
N LEU A 78 2.69 -1.27 -1.76
CA LEU A 78 1.54 -1.69 -0.98
C LEU A 78 1.24 -0.76 0.18
N GLU A 79 2.26 -0.25 0.86
CA GLU A 79 2.10 0.72 1.95
C GLU A 79 1.36 1.98 1.46
N ASP A 80 1.80 2.57 0.35
CA ASP A 80 1.13 3.73 -0.26
C ASP A 80 -0.33 3.40 -0.62
N VAL A 81 -0.60 2.23 -1.18
CA VAL A 81 -1.96 1.78 -1.52
C VAL A 81 -2.85 1.65 -0.28
N LEU A 82 -2.37 0.98 0.78
CA LEU A 82 -3.15 0.79 1.99
C LEU A 82 -3.33 2.09 2.78
N TYR A 83 -2.33 2.97 2.80
CA TYR A 83 -2.46 4.29 3.41
C TYR A 83 -3.54 5.12 2.72
N HIS A 84 -3.54 5.19 1.38
CA HIS A 84 -4.59 5.92 0.66
C HIS A 84 -5.96 5.25 0.79
N ASN A 85 -6.03 3.93 0.90
CA ASN A 85 -7.27 3.22 1.22
C ASN A 85 -7.81 3.61 2.62
N TYR A 86 -6.92 3.74 3.60
CA TYR A 86 -7.27 4.25 4.92
C TYR A 86 -7.78 5.70 4.86
N LEU A 87 -7.16 6.57 4.06
CA LEU A 87 -7.63 7.96 3.89
C LEU A 87 -9.02 8.08 3.25
N LEU A 88 -9.50 7.05 2.54
CA LEU A 88 -10.87 6.97 2.03
C LEU A 88 -11.86 6.53 3.12
N ASN A 89 -11.42 5.75 4.11
CA ASN A 89 -12.23 5.34 5.26
C ASN A 89 -11.39 5.23 6.55
N PRO A 90 -11.14 6.36 7.25
CA PRO A 90 -10.24 6.39 8.40
C PRO A 90 -10.74 5.63 9.64
N THR A 91 -12.00 5.18 9.64
CA THR A 91 -12.54 4.38 10.75
C THR A 91 -12.17 2.90 10.64
N ASN A 92 -11.62 2.46 9.51
CA ASN A 92 -11.27 1.07 9.28
C ASN A 92 -9.96 0.66 9.97
N GLN A 93 -10.11 0.15 11.19
CA GLN A 93 -8.99 -0.31 12.03
C GLN A 93 -8.15 -1.43 11.40
N LYS A 94 -8.74 -2.24 10.52
CA LYS A 94 -8.02 -3.32 9.85
C LYS A 94 -6.98 -2.76 8.89
N ILE A 95 -7.38 -1.79 8.07
CA ILE A 95 -6.46 -1.10 7.14
C ILE A 95 -5.41 -0.36 7.95
N LYS A 96 -5.80 0.40 8.98
CA LYS A 96 -4.88 1.11 9.89
C LYS A 96 -3.76 0.19 10.41
N LYS A 97 -4.14 -0.97 10.98
CA LYS A 97 -3.18 -1.95 11.51
C LYS A 97 -2.28 -2.57 10.44
N SER A 98 -2.84 -2.96 9.30
CA SER A 98 -2.05 -3.50 8.19
C SER A 98 -1.05 -2.47 7.64
N THR A 99 -1.47 -1.21 7.47
CA THR A 99 -0.59 -0.12 7.04
C THR A 99 0.55 0.11 8.03
N LEU A 100 0.24 0.16 9.33
CA LEU A 100 1.26 0.29 10.39
C LEU A 100 2.26 -0.87 10.38
N GLU A 101 1.80 -2.10 10.19
CA GLU A 101 2.69 -3.26 10.09
C GLU A 101 3.68 -3.12 8.92
N LEU A 102 3.20 -2.66 7.76
CA LEU A 102 4.05 -2.41 6.59
C LEU A 102 5.06 -1.28 6.83
N LEU A 103 4.61 -0.17 7.42
CA LEU A 103 5.47 0.96 7.78
C LEU A 103 6.57 0.53 8.76
N ASN A 104 6.21 -0.18 9.82
CA ASN A 104 7.17 -0.73 10.78
C ASN A 104 8.17 -1.66 10.12
N TYR A 105 7.72 -2.57 9.25
CA TYR A 105 8.61 -3.45 8.52
C TYR A 105 9.59 -2.68 7.63
N LEU A 106 9.09 -1.69 6.87
CA LEU A 106 9.92 -0.85 6.00
C LEU A 106 10.93 -0.01 6.80
N ALA A 107 10.55 0.51 7.97
CA ALA A 107 11.45 1.30 8.82
C ALA A 107 12.71 0.53 9.25
N HIS A 108 12.62 -0.79 9.37
CA HIS A 108 13.73 -1.66 9.77
C HIS A 108 14.49 -2.28 8.59
N THR A 109 13.93 -2.25 7.38
CA THR A 109 14.46 -2.99 6.23
C THR A 109 14.85 -2.12 5.03
N ASP A 110 14.34 -0.89 4.96
CA ASP A 110 14.64 0.06 3.91
C ASP A 110 15.67 1.10 4.37
N ASN A 111 16.90 0.99 3.87
CA ASN A 111 17.96 1.96 4.17
C ASN A 111 17.65 3.38 3.69
N ASN A 112 16.67 3.54 2.79
CA ASN A 112 16.20 4.83 2.27
C ASN A 112 14.79 5.16 2.78
N TYR A 113 14.50 4.86 4.04
CA TYR A 113 13.21 5.13 4.66
C TYR A 113 12.92 6.64 4.66
N SER A 114 11.81 7.04 4.04
CA SER A 114 11.46 8.44 3.79
C SER A 114 10.82 9.11 5.01
N VAL A 115 11.12 10.40 5.23
CA VAL A 115 10.50 11.23 6.29
C VAL A 115 8.97 11.20 6.23
N GLU A 116 8.36 11.21 5.04
CA GLU A 116 6.91 11.08 4.90
C GLU A 116 6.35 9.80 5.55
N ARG A 117 7.07 8.68 5.48
CA ARG A 117 6.62 7.42 6.10
C ARG A 117 6.73 7.45 7.62
N ILE A 118 7.69 8.21 8.16
CA ILE A 118 7.77 8.48 9.60
C ILE A 118 6.52 9.27 10.03
N ASN A 119 6.20 10.35 9.33
CA ASN A 119 5.03 11.18 9.65
C ASN A 119 3.72 10.37 9.57
N ARG A 120 3.54 9.55 8.53
CA ARG A 120 2.36 8.66 8.41
C ARG A 120 2.27 7.68 9.58
N MET A 121 3.39 7.15 10.03
CA MET A 121 3.41 6.23 11.17
C MET A 121 2.94 6.94 12.44
N GLU A 122 3.42 8.17 12.69
CA GLU A 122 2.97 9.01 13.80
C GLU A 122 1.45 9.28 13.73
N GLU A 123 0.95 9.72 12.57
CA GLU A 123 -0.48 9.95 12.32
C GLU A 123 -1.35 8.72 12.61
N LEU A 124 -0.85 7.53 12.27
CA LEU A 124 -1.56 6.28 12.49
C LEU A 124 -1.36 5.74 13.92
N THR A 125 -0.38 6.18 14.69
CA THR A 125 -0.23 5.79 16.11
C THR A 125 -1.00 6.70 17.07
N THR A 126 -1.40 7.89 16.59
CA THR A 126 -2.25 8.83 17.33
C THR A 126 -3.73 8.43 17.21
#